data_AF-A0A838PIJ4-F1
#
_entry.id   AF-A0A838PIJ4-F1
#
_cell.length_a   1.000
_cell.length_b   1.000
_cell.length_c   1.000
_cell.angle_alpha   90.00
_cell.angle_beta   90.00
_cell.angle_gamma   90.00
#
_symmetry.space_group_name_H-M   'P 1'
#
loop_
_entity.id
_entity.type
_entity.pdbx_description
1 polymer ?
#
loop_
_entity_poly.entity_id
_entity_poly.type
_entity_poly.pdbx_seq_one_letter_code
_entity_poly.pdbx_strand_id
1 'polypeptide(L)'
;MYGRHFESMYEGSMYGAGCNVFAVWGYVISHMRFGSVELNPRMLSNTLGGSVDEIEQAIVYLTKPDDQSRHKEHEGRHMIQEGQFQYFIPSWQYYEAIRNEADRKGQNRAAQARHREKLKQLEAKKNGKIHMKSAVKQKERIYDKAVSDDQPQDVLNRLTDPPERADSGELGGYAENL
;
A
#
# COMPACT_ATOMS: atom_id res chain seq x y z
N MET A 1 -9.81 -11.40 -4.02
CA MET A 1 -9.83 -10.90 -5.41
C MET A 1 -10.77 -9.71 -5.45
N TYR A 2 -10.52 -8.72 -6.30
CA TYR A 2 -11.44 -7.60 -6.53
C TYR A 2 -11.86 -7.60 -8.01
N GLY A 3 -13.12 -7.24 -8.27
CA GLY A 3 -13.65 -7.01 -9.60
C GLY A 3 -13.93 -5.52 -9.80
N ARG A 4 -13.85 -5.02 -11.03
CA ARG A 4 -14.20 -3.63 -11.34
C ARG A 4 -15.43 -3.60 -12.23
N HIS A 5 -16.44 -2.85 -11.80
CA HIS A 5 -17.58 -2.51 -12.65
C HIS A 5 -17.23 -1.30 -13.51
N PHE A 6 -17.70 -1.30 -14.75
CA PHE A 6 -17.57 -0.18 -15.68
C PHE A 6 -18.95 0.39 -15.98
N GLU A 7 -19.04 1.69 -16.21
CA GLU A 7 -20.28 2.38 -16.60
C GLU A 7 -20.99 1.69 -17.77
N SER A 8 -20.23 1.29 -18.79
CA SER A 8 -20.73 0.57 -19.95
C SER A 8 -21.39 -0.80 -19.67
N MET A 9 -21.26 -1.35 -18.46
CA MET A 9 -22.04 -2.52 -18.02
C MET A 9 -23.52 -2.15 -17.83
N TYR A 10 -23.79 -0.93 -17.35
CA TYR A 10 -25.14 -0.46 -17.04
C TYR A 10 -25.83 0.20 -18.23
N GLU A 11 -25.06 0.72 -19.19
CA GLU A 11 -25.58 1.40 -20.39
C GLU A 11 -25.56 0.53 -21.65
N GLY A 12 -24.89 -0.62 -21.59
CA GLY A 12 -24.71 -1.53 -22.71
C GLY A 12 -25.90 -2.49 -22.90
N SER A 13 -25.64 -3.64 -23.51
CA SER A 13 -26.65 -4.67 -23.81
C SER A 13 -27.33 -5.26 -22.56
N MET A 14 -26.72 -5.14 -21.38
CA MET A 14 -27.29 -5.52 -20.10
C MET A 14 -28.21 -4.44 -19.49
N TYR A 15 -28.41 -3.29 -20.16
CA TYR A 15 -29.33 -2.26 -19.69
C TYR A 15 -30.73 -2.84 -19.49
N GLY A 16 -31.30 -2.63 -18.30
CA GLY A 16 -32.63 -3.17 -17.94
C GLY A 16 -32.67 -4.67 -17.63
N ALA A 17 -31.53 -5.37 -17.56
CA ALA A 17 -31.49 -6.82 -17.29
C ALA A 17 -31.95 -7.22 -15.86
N GLY A 18 -32.10 -6.25 -14.96
CA GLY A 18 -32.58 -6.46 -13.59
C GLY A 18 -31.46 -6.62 -12.56
N CYS A 19 -31.79 -6.34 -11.29
CA CYS A 19 -30.84 -6.34 -10.18
C CYS A 19 -30.12 -7.68 -10.01
N ASN A 20 -30.84 -8.79 -10.14
CA ASN A 20 -30.30 -10.14 -9.97
C ASN A 20 -29.21 -10.45 -11.01
N VAL A 21 -29.39 -10.04 -12.26
CA VAL A 21 -28.37 -10.17 -13.31
C VAL A 21 -27.12 -9.37 -12.97
N PHE A 22 -27.26 -8.11 -12.55
CA PHE A 22 -26.12 -7.27 -12.18
C PHE A 22 -25.39 -7.80 -10.93
N ALA A 23 -26.12 -8.34 -9.95
CA ALA A 23 -25.53 -8.96 -8.76
C ALA A 23 -24.72 -10.22 -9.10
N VAL A 24 -25.30 -11.12 -9.91
CA VAL A 24 -24.61 -12.33 -10.38
C VAL A 24 -23.39 -11.96 -11.22
N TRP A 25 -23.50 -11.00 -12.14
CA TRP A 25 -22.36 -10.56 -12.95
C TRP A 25 -21.25 -9.92 -12.11
N GLY A 26 -21.60 -9.16 -11.07
CA GLY A 26 -20.61 -8.63 -10.12
C GLY A 26 -19.89 -9.73 -9.34
N TYR A 27 -20.61 -10.79 -8.96
CA TYR A 27 -19.98 -11.99 -8.40
C TYR A 27 -19.01 -12.62 -9.42
N VAL A 28 -19.42 -12.78 -10.68
CA VAL A 28 -18.59 -13.34 -11.75
C VAL A 28 -17.29 -12.57 -11.93
N ILE A 29 -17.35 -11.24 -12.09
CA ILE A 29 -16.15 -10.41 -12.30
C ILE A 29 -15.19 -10.51 -11.10
N SER A 30 -15.72 -10.63 -9.88
CA SER A 30 -14.92 -10.70 -8.65
C SER A 30 -14.39 -12.10 -8.30
N HIS A 31 -14.93 -13.17 -8.90
CA HIS A 31 -14.60 -14.55 -8.58
C HIS A 31 -14.01 -15.35 -9.75
N MET A 32 -14.09 -14.85 -10.98
CA MET A 32 -13.48 -15.51 -12.14
C MET A 32 -11.97 -15.71 -11.99
N ARG A 33 -11.43 -16.83 -12.48
CA ARG A 33 -10.00 -17.13 -12.58
C ARG A 33 -9.70 -17.66 -13.97
N PHE A 34 -8.81 -17.00 -14.70
CA PHE A 34 -8.40 -17.42 -16.05
C PHE A 34 -9.59 -17.70 -16.99
N GLY A 35 -10.61 -16.83 -16.92
CA GLY A 35 -11.85 -16.98 -17.70
C GLY A 35 -12.87 -17.96 -17.13
N SER A 36 -12.56 -18.68 -16.07
CA SER A 36 -13.42 -19.71 -15.48
C SER A 36 -14.04 -19.24 -14.16
N VAL A 37 -15.31 -19.56 -13.90
CA VAL A 37 -16.01 -19.28 -12.64
C VAL A 37 -16.99 -20.40 -12.29
N GLU A 38 -17.18 -20.64 -11.00
CA GLU A 38 -18.17 -21.58 -10.49
C GLU A 38 -19.40 -20.82 -9.95
N LEU A 39 -20.58 -21.16 -10.45
CA LEU A 39 -21.86 -20.55 -10.09
C LEU A 39 -22.84 -21.64 -9.67
N ASN A 40 -22.94 -21.86 -8.35
CA ASN A 40 -23.98 -22.70 -7.77
C ASN A 40 -25.19 -21.82 -7.38
N PRO A 41 -26.37 -21.99 -8.00
CA PRO A 41 -27.50 -21.09 -7.77
C PRO A 41 -27.98 -21.04 -6.31
N ARG A 42 -27.95 -22.18 -5.60
CA ARG A 42 -28.34 -22.25 -4.18
C ARG A 42 -27.36 -21.52 -3.27
N MET A 43 -26.07 -21.60 -3.56
CA MET A 43 -25.06 -20.86 -2.79
C MET A 43 -25.16 -19.36 -3.07
N LEU A 44 -25.36 -18.99 -4.34
CA LEU A 44 -25.49 -17.60 -4.77
C LEU A 44 -26.76 -16.94 -4.23
N SER A 45 -27.90 -17.63 -4.17
CA SER A 45 -29.14 -17.07 -3.61
C SER A 45 -28.95 -16.68 -2.14
N ASN A 46 -28.25 -17.52 -1.37
CA ASN A 46 -27.93 -17.21 0.03
C ASN A 46 -26.90 -16.08 0.16
N THR A 47 -25.97 -15.98 -0.78
CA THR A 47 -24.86 -15.01 -0.74
C THR A 47 -25.31 -13.61 -1.18
N LEU A 48 -26.07 -13.52 -2.26
CA LEU A 48 -26.49 -12.27 -2.89
C LEU A 48 -27.85 -11.78 -2.39
N GLY A 49 -28.62 -12.66 -1.74
CA GLY A 49 -30.04 -12.44 -1.45
C GLY A 49 -30.91 -12.69 -2.69
N GLY A 50 -32.13 -13.19 -2.45
CA GLY A 50 -33.07 -13.59 -3.50
C GLY A 50 -33.39 -15.09 -3.48
N SER A 51 -34.24 -15.51 -4.40
CA SER A 51 -34.61 -16.91 -4.60
C SER A 51 -33.64 -17.64 -5.53
N VAL A 52 -33.61 -18.97 -5.46
CA VAL A 52 -32.80 -19.79 -6.38
C VAL A 52 -33.24 -19.58 -7.82
N ASP A 53 -34.54 -19.48 -8.08
CA ASP A 53 -35.12 -19.27 -9.41
C ASP A 53 -34.66 -17.94 -10.03
N GLU A 54 -34.64 -16.85 -9.26
CA GLU A 54 -34.12 -15.55 -9.73
C GLU A 54 -32.65 -15.61 -10.13
N ILE A 55 -31.83 -16.37 -9.40
CA ILE A 55 -30.42 -16.56 -9.72
C ILE A 55 -30.26 -17.45 -10.96
N GLU A 56 -31.04 -18.52 -11.09
CA GLU A 56 -31.05 -19.38 -12.27
C GLU A 56 -31.45 -18.58 -13.51
N GLN A 57 -32.48 -17.76 -13.42
CA GLN A 57 -32.92 -16.87 -14.50
C GLN A 57 -31.82 -15.87 -14.88
N ALA A 58 -31.10 -15.32 -13.90
CA ALA A 58 -29.97 -14.43 -14.17
C ALA A 58 -28.81 -15.14 -14.88
N ILE A 59 -28.48 -16.37 -14.48
CA ILE A 59 -27.46 -17.19 -15.15
C ILE A 59 -27.90 -17.54 -16.59
N VAL A 60 -29.17 -17.90 -16.77
CA VAL A 60 -29.76 -18.17 -18.09
C VAL A 60 -29.70 -16.92 -18.97
N TYR A 61 -30.00 -15.73 -18.43
CA TYR A 61 -29.86 -14.48 -19.16
C TYR A 61 -28.42 -14.27 -19.65
N LEU A 62 -27.43 -14.42 -18.76
CA LEU A 62 -26.02 -14.19 -19.07
C LEU A 62 -25.41 -15.24 -20.04
N THR A 63 -26.03 -16.41 -20.18
CA THR A 63 -25.59 -17.45 -21.10
C THR A 63 -26.29 -17.39 -22.46
N LYS A 64 -27.33 -16.58 -22.63
CA LYS A 64 -28.03 -16.40 -23.91
C LYS A 64 -27.17 -15.63 -24.92
N PRO A 65 -27.34 -15.89 -26.23
CA PRO A 65 -26.79 -15.05 -27.29
C PRO A 65 -27.19 -13.59 -27.11
N ASP A 66 -26.30 -12.67 -27.46
CA ASP A 66 -26.51 -11.23 -27.36
C ASP A 66 -25.98 -10.50 -28.60
N ASP A 67 -26.89 -10.24 -29.54
CA ASP A 67 -26.59 -9.53 -30.79
C ASP A 67 -26.14 -8.07 -30.55
N GLN A 68 -26.43 -7.49 -29.40
CA GLN A 68 -26.03 -6.11 -29.04
C GLN A 68 -24.72 -6.09 -28.24
N SER A 69 -24.15 -7.25 -27.93
CA SER A 69 -22.86 -7.35 -27.24
C SER A 69 -21.76 -6.69 -28.07
N ARG A 70 -20.86 -5.97 -27.39
CA ARG A 70 -19.65 -5.42 -27.98
C ARG A 70 -18.60 -6.50 -28.27
N HIS A 71 -18.72 -7.65 -27.62
CA HIS A 71 -17.82 -8.80 -27.79
C HIS A 71 -18.55 -9.84 -28.64
N LYS A 72 -18.39 -9.80 -29.97
CA LYS A 72 -19.10 -10.70 -30.91
C LYS A 72 -18.67 -12.16 -30.85
N GLU A 73 -17.60 -12.46 -30.13
CA GLU A 73 -17.16 -13.84 -29.90
C GLU A 73 -18.27 -14.66 -29.24
N HIS A 74 -18.39 -15.93 -29.62
CA HIS A 74 -19.39 -16.85 -29.08
C HIS A 74 -20.83 -16.30 -29.07
N GLU A 75 -21.25 -15.66 -30.17
CA GLU A 75 -22.60 -15.11 -30.34
C GLU A 75 -22.94 -14.00 -29.33
N GLY A 76 -21.94 -13.28 -28.82
CA GLY A 76 -22.17 -12.18 -27.88
C GLY A 76 -22.37 -12.59 -26.43
N ARG A 77 -22.39 -13.90 -26.14
CA ARG A 77 -22.69 -14.44 -24.81
C ARG A 77 -21.75 -13.89 -23.74
N HIS A 78 -22.31 -13.53 -22.59
CA HIS A 78 -21.50 -13.10 -21.44
C HIS A 78 -20.80 -14.29 -20.77
N MET A 79 -21.44 -15.46 -20.77
CA MET A 79 -20.91 -16.70 -20.21
C MET A 79 -21.26 -17.92 -21.07
N ILE A 80 -20.42 -18.94 -21.01
CA ILE A 80 -20.59 -20.24 -21.66
C ILE A 80 -20.57 -21.30 -20.58
N GLN A 81 -21.55 -22.20 -20.57
CA GLN A 81 -21.58 -23.29 -19.61
C GLN A 81 -20.62 -24.41 -20.06
N GLU A 82 -19.65 -24.76 -19.21
CA GLU A 82 -18.69 -25.84 -19.45
C GLU A 82 -18.96 -27.07 -18.58
N GLY A 83 -19.65 -26.90 -17.45
CA GLY A 83 -20.00 -27.98 -16.54
C GLY A 83 -21.29 -27.71 -15.77
N GLN A 84 -21.54 -28.49 -14.72
CA GLN A 84 -22.77 -28.35 -13.93
C GLN A 84 -22.91 -26.95 -13.31
N PHE A 85 -21.83 -26.46 -12.71
CA PHE A 85 -21.74 -25.10 -12.15
C PHE A 85 -20.58 -24.31 -12.72
N GLN A 86 -19.83 -24.87 -13.67
CA GLN A 86 -18.64 -24.24 -14.25
C GLN A 86 -19.02 -23.44 -15.50
N TYR A 87 -18.59 -22.19 -15.54
CA TYR A 87 -18.83 -21.27 -16.64
C TYR A 87 -17.54 -20.60 -17.10
N PHE A 88 -17.40 -20.43 -18.42
CA PHE A 88 -16.34 -19.69 -19.07
C PHE A 88 -16.84 -18.32 -19.53
N ILE A 89 -16.02 -17.28 -19.34
CA ILE A 89 -16.29 -15.90 -19.72
C ILE A 89 -15.42 -15.58 -20.93
N PRO A 90 -15.98 -15.42 -22.14
CA PRO A 90 -15.18 -15.13 -23.34
C PRO A 90 -14.32 -13.87 -23.21
N SER A 91 -14.88 -12.82 -22.62
CA SER A 91 -14.25 -11.50 -22.52
C SER A 91 -13.22 -11.37 -21.38
N TRP A 92 -12.82 -12.46 -20.73
CA TRP A 92 -12.00 -12.43 -19.50
C TRP A 92 -10.66 -11.73 -19.64
N GLN A 93 -10.01 -11.84 -20.81
CA GLN A 93 -8.71 -11.24 -21.10
C GLN A 93 -8.77 -9.72 -21.03
N TYR A 94 -9.90 -9.12 -21.41
CA TYR A 94 -10.11 -7.67 -21.32
C TYR A 94 -10.12 -7.22 -19.85
N TYR A 95 -10.83 -7.95 -18.99
CA TYR A 95 -10.88 -7.66 -17.55
C TYR A 95 -9.50 -7.83 -16.90
N GLU A 96 -8.73 -8.86 -17.28
CA GLU A 96 -7.40 -9.08 -16.73
C GLU A 96 -6.38 -8.03 -17.19
N ALA A 97 -6.43 -7.61 -18.45
CA ALA A 97 -5.56 -6.55 -18.96
C ALA A 97 -5.76 -5.24 -18.19
N ILE A 98 -7.01 -4.88 -17.88
CA ILE A 98 -7.33 -3.66 -17.11
C ILE A 98 -6.87 -3.79 -15.65
N ARG A 99 -7.00 -4.98 -15.04
CA ARG A 99 -6.47 -5.26 -13.70
C ARG A 99 -4.97 -4.95 -13.65
N ASN A 100 -4.21 -5.53 -14.57
CA ASN A 100 -2.76 -5.39 -14.60
C ASN A 100 -2.34 -3.93 -14.79
N GLU A 101 -3.08 -3.16 -15.60
CA GLU A 101 -2.80 -1.73 -15.82
C GLU A 101 -3.03 -0.87 -14.56
N ALA A 102 -4.12 -1.13 -13.83
CA ALA A 102 -4.43 -0.41 -12.59
C ALA A 102 -3.42 -0.73 -11.48
N ASP A 103 -3.07 -2.00 -11.33
CA ASP A 103 -2.05 -2.46 -10.38
C ASP A 103 -0.68 -1.86 -10.70
N ARG A 104 -0.30 -1.85 -11.98
CA ARG A 104 0.93 -1.20 -12.44
C ARG A 104 0.97 0.28 -12.07
N LYS A 105 -0.13 1.02 -12.27
CA LYS A 105 -0.24 2.43 -11.87
C LYS A 105 -0.13 2.62 -10.35
N GLY A 106 -0.78 1.76 -9.57
CA GLY A 106 -0.71 1.78 -8.11
C GLY A 106 0.71 1.52 -7.59
N GLN A 107 1.36 0.48 -8.11
CA GLN A 107 2.75 0.14 -7.79
C GLN A 107 3.72 1.26 -8.16
N ASN A 108 3.56 1.86 -9.35
CA ASN A 108 4.37 3.00 -9.78
C ASN A 108 4.20 4.21 -8.85
N ARG A 109 2.98 4.51 -8.41
CA ARG A 109 2.71 5.58 -7.45
C ARG A 109 3.40 5.32 -6.12
N ALA A 110 3.29 4.10 -5.58
CA ALA A 110 3.94 3.70 -4.34
C ALA A 110 5.48 3.68 -4.46
N ALA A 111 6.02 3.25 -5.60
CA ALA A 111 7.45 3.27 -5.88
C ALA A 111 8.00 4.71 -5.93
N GLN A 112 7.30 5.62 -6.61
CA GLN A 112 7.68 7.04 -6.64
C GLN A 112 7.58 7.71 -5.26
N ALA A 113 6.56 7.36 -4.45
CA ALA A 113 6.45 7.85 -3.08
C ALA A 113 7.67 7.43 -2.24
N ARG A 114 8.01 6.13 -2.26
CA ARG A 114 9.20 5.59 -1.58
C ARG A 114 10.50 6.22 -2.08
N HIS A 115 10.61 6.47 -3.39
CA HIS A 115 11.78 7.12 -3.97
C HIS A 115 11.92 8.57 -3.47
N ARG A 116 10.82 9.34 -3.45
CA ARG A 116 10.82 10.72 -2.92
C ARG A 116 11.18 10.77 -1.44
N GLU A 117 10.67 9.84 -0.62
CA GLU A 117 11.04 9.74 0.79
C GLU A 117 12.54 9.44 0.97
N LYS A 118 13.08 8.52 0.18
CA LYS A 118 14.51 8.20 0.20
C LYS A 118 15.36 9.41 -0.17
N LEU A 119 14.97 10.18 -1.19
CA LEU A 119 15.66 11.43 -1.54
C LEU A 119 15.63 12.44 -0.42
N LYS A 120 14.46 12.68 0.21
CA LYS A 120 14.35 13.58 1.37
C LYS A 120 15.25 13.14 2.54
N GLN A 121 15.31 11.85 2.83
CA GLN A 121 16.20 11.32 3.88
C GLN A 121 17.68 11.51 3.53
N LEU A 122 18.07 11.32 2.27
CA LEU A 122 19.44 11.55 1.80
C LEU A 122 19.82 13.03 1.87
N GLU A 123 18.92 13.94 1.47
CA GLU A 123 19.11 15.38 1.60
C GLU A 123 19.23 15.82 3.06
N ALA A 124 18.36 15.32 3.94
CA ALA A 124 18.45 15.59 5.38
C ALA A 124 19.79 15.12 5.97
N LYS A 125 20.26 13.93 5.61
CA LYS A 125 21.58 13.42 6.01
C LYS A 125 22.74 14.26 5.45
N LYS A 126 22.63 14.74 4.21
CA LYS A 126 23.64 15.61 3.59
C LYS A 126 23.71 16.96 4.29
N ASN A 127 22.57 17.58 4.56
CA ASN A 127 22.48 18.86 5.27
C ASN A 127 22.98 18.75 6.72
N GLY A 128 22.65 17.66 7.43
CA GLY A 128 23.19 17.38 8.75
C GLY A 128 24.72 17.26 8.76
N LYS A 129 25.31 16.56 7.78
CA LYS A 129 26.78 16.48 7.63
C LYS A 129 27.43 17.82 7.32
N ILE A 130 26.77 18.68 6.55
CA ILE A 130 27.27 20.03 6.25
C ILE A 130 27.31 20.89 7.52
N HIS A 131 26.23 20.88 8.31
CA HIS A 131 26.16 21.61 9.59
C HIS A 131 27.21 21.12 10.61
N MET A 132 27.44 19.79 10.67
CA MET A 132 28.46 19.23 11.57
C MET A 132 29.88 19.67 11.18
N LYS A 133 30.20 19.69 9.88
CA LYS A 133 31.51 20.16 9.38
C LYS A 133 31.72 21.66 9.63
N SER A 134 30.68 22.49 9.48
CA SER A 134 30.79 23.92 9.79
C SER A 134 30.99 24.18 11.29
N ALA A 135 30.32 23.41 12.16
CA ALA A 135 30.48 23.54 13.60
C ALA A 135 31.88 23.13 14.09
N VAL A 136 32.45 22.05 13.51
CA VAL A 136 33.83 21.63 13.80
C VAL A 136 34.84 22.70 13.37
N LYS A 137 34.70 23.24 12.15
CA LYS A 137 35.58 24.30 11.64
C LYS A 137 35.49 25.60 12.45
N GLN A 138 34.31 25.89 13.02
CA GLN A 138 34.13 27.04 13.91
C GLN A 138 34.80 26.81 15.26
N LYS A 139 34.71 25.60 15.83
CA LYS A 139 35.45 25.23 17.05
C LYS A 139 36.97 25.27 16.86
N GLU A 140 37.49 24.77 15.73
CA GLU A 140 38.91 24.86 15.39
C GLU A 140 39.38 26.33 15.32
N ARG A 141 38.60 27.21 14.67
CA ARG A 141 38.91 28.65 14.63
C ARG A 141 38.87 29.34 15.99
N ILE A 142 37.98 28.91 16.88
CA ILE A 142 37.89 29.43 18.25
C ILE A 142 39.11 28.96 19.06
N TYR A 143 39.51 27.70 18.90
CA TYR A 143 40.70 27.14 19.55
C TYR A 143 41.97 27.83 19.06
N ASP A 144 42.16 27.99 17.75
CA ASP A 144 43.34 28.67 17.19
C ASP A 144 43.43 30.15 17.62
N LYS A 145 42.28 30.82 17.75
CA LYS A 145 42.21 32.20 18.27
C LYS A 145 42.52 32.28 19.77
N ALA A 146 42.04 31.33 20.56
CA ALA A 146 42.37 31.23 21.99
C ALA A 146 43.86 30.93 22.21
N VAL A 147 44.50 30.20 21.28
CA VAL A 147 45.94 29.91 21.29
C VAL A 147 46.78 31.10 20.80
N SER A 148 46.24 32.01 19.98
CA SER A 148 46.97 33.21 19.53
C SER A 148 46.90 34.38 20.52
N ASP A 149 45.86 34.45 21.34
CA ASP A 149 45.60 35.58 22.26
C ASP A 149 46.19 35.37 23.67
N ASP A 150 46.72 34.18 24.01
CA ASP A 150 47.35 33.89 25.31
C ASP A 150 48.81 33.41 25.15
N GLN A 151 49.72 33.96 25.97
CA GLN A 151 51.12 33.53 26.05
C GLN A 151 51.20 32.11 26.66
N PRO A 152 52.11 31.23 26.19
CA PRO A 152 52.04 29.77 26.44
C PRO A 152 52.25 29.29 27.89
N GLN A 153 52.38 30.17 28.89
CA GLN A 153 52.78 29.79 30.24
C GLN A 153 51.62 29.55 31.23
N ASP A 154 50.42 30.10 31.00
CA ASP A 154 49.35 30.06 32.01
C ASP A 154 48.46 28.79 31.97
N VAL A 155 48.51 28.01 30.89
CA VAL A 155 47.75 26.75 30.77
C VAL A 155 48.45 25.57 31.47
N LEU A 156 49.80 25.60 31.55
CA LEU A 156 50.56 24.53 32.18
C LEU A 156 50.37 24.50 33.71
N ASN A 157 50.18 25.67 34.33
CA ASN A 157 50.00 25.78 35.79
C ASN A 157 48.64 25.29 36.29
N ARG A 158 47.59 25.26 35.46
CA ARG A 158 46.25 24.77 35.88
C ARG A 158 46.12 23.24 35.87
N LEU A 159 47.11 22.53 35.32
CA LEU A 159 47.10 21.06 35.23
C LEU A 159 47.95 20.36 36.31
N THR A 160 48.68 21.10 37.14
CA THR A 160 49.64 20.55 38.12
C THR A 160 49.33 20.84 39.58
N ASP A 161 48.23 21.52 39.91
CA ASP A 161 47.86 21.69 41.32
C ASP A 161 47.26 20.39 41.88
N PRO A 162 47.86 19.78 42.93
CA PRO A 162 47.29 18.61 43.57
C PRO A 162 46.05 19.01 44.39
N PRO A 163 45.05 18.13 44.52
CA PRO A 163 43.84 18.44 45.28
C PRO A 163 44.20 18.75 46.75
N GLU A 164 43.75 19.90 47.23
CA GLU A 164 43.78 20.26 48.65
C GLU A 164 43.13 19.13 49.47
N ARG A 165 43.86 18.70 50.51
CA ARG A 165 43.41 17.67 51.46
C ARG A 165 42.09 18.10 52.10
N ALA A 166 41.03 17.35 51.84
CA ALA A 166 39.82 17.40 52.65
C ALA A 166 40.15 16.86 54.05
N ASP A 167 40.00 17.76 55.03
CA ASP A 167 40.19 17.50 56.45
C ASP A 167 39.18 16.47 56.97
N SER A 168 39.63 15.72 57.96
CA SER A 168 38.98 14.57 58.58
C SER A 168 37.96 14.95 59.66
N GLY A 169 36.87 14.17 59.75
CA GLY A 169 35.90 14.15 60.87
C GLY A 169 34.66 15.02 60.59
N GLU A 170 33.42 14.57 60.76
CA GLU A 170 32.88 13.71 61.82
C GLU A 170 31.75 12.77 61.33
N LEU A 171 31.55 11.74 62.15
CA LEU A 171 30.64 10.62 62.04
C LEU A 171 29.18 10.97 62.40
N GLY A 172 28.25 10.17 61.87
CA GLY A 172 26.89 9.99 62.38
C GLY A 172 25.84 10.27 61.32
N GLY A 173 24.94 9.38 60.94
CA GLY A 173 24.47 8.13 61.51
C GLY A 173 23.02 7.94 61.04
N TYR A 174 22.60 6.69 60.92
CA TYR A 174 21.22 6.22 60.67
C TYR A 174 20.64 6.54 59.29
N ALA A 175 19.80 5.72 58.68
CA ALA A 175 19.46 4.31 58.77
C ALA A 175 18.56 4.08 57.54
N GLU A 176 18.53 2.84 57.08
CA GLU A 176 17.48 2.17 56.32
C GLU A 176 16.19 2.98 56.02
N ASN A 177 15.72 2.94 54.77
CA ASN A 177 14.54 2.15 54.46
C ASN A 177 14.27 2.06 52.95
N LEU A 178 13.70 0.90 52.62
CA LEU A 178 13.05 0.47 51.39
C LEU A 178 12.15 1.52 50.73
#